data_AF-A0A2E4GSQ8-F1
#
_entry.id   AF-A0A2E4GSQ8-F1
#
_cell.length_a   1.000
_cell.length_b   1.000
_cell.length_c   1.000
_cell.angle_alpha   90.00
_cell.angle_beta   90.00
_cell.angle_gamma   90.00
#
_symmetry.space_group_name_H-M   'P 1'
#
loop_
_entity.id
_entity.type
_entity.pdbx_description
1 polymer ?
#
loop_
_entity_poly.entity_id
_entity_poly.type
_entity_poly.pdbx_seq_one_letter_code
_entity_poly.pdbx_strand_id
1 'polypeptide(L)'
;MSVIGTLGQIGAALWILNVWILRFNKETEYRGGEAKNLPEEFDVYGFPKRTVYFVGSAKISLALLLIIGLWVDAIVRPAAVLLGILMLGAIGMHFRVGDRPKKAAPAMSVLSLCILAIVFV
;
A
#
# COMPACT_ATOMS: atom_id res chain seq x y z
N MET A 1 -15.03 -16.36 -4.28
CA MET A 1 -14.70 -14.98 -4.70
C MET A 1 -15.24 -14.65 -6.09
N SER A 2 -15.76 -13.44 -6.30
CA SER A 2 -16.12 -12.97 -7.65
C SER A 2 -14.91 -12.48 -8.44
N VAL A 3 -15.03 -12.39 -9.77
CA VAL A 3 -13.95 -11.88 -10.64
C VAL A 3 -13.51 -10.47 -10.22
N ILE A 4 -14.44 -9.59 -9.83
CA ILE A 4 -14.12 -8.23 -9.39
C ILE A 4 -13.28 -8.24 -8.12
N GLY A 5 -13.64 -9.07 -7.14
CA GLY A 5 -12.89 -9.23 -5.90
C GLY A 5 -11.48 -9.75 -6.14
N THR A 6 -11.34 -10.76 -7.01
CA THR A 6 -10.05 -11.32 -7.41
C THR A 6 -9.15 -10.28 -8.09
N LEU A 7 -9.69 -9.47 -9.00
CA LEU A 7 -8.94 -8.39 -9.65
C LEU A 7 -8.50 -7.32 -8.65
N GLY A 8 -9.36 -6.97 -7.69
CA GLY A 8 -9.02 -6.04 -6.60
C GLY A 8 -7.86 -6.54 -5.75
N GLN A 9 -7.95 -7.80 -5.29
CA GLN A 9 -6.91 -8.46 -4.49
C GLN A 9 -5.57 -8.54 -5.23
N ILE A 10 -5.55 -9.04 -6.47
CA ILE A 10 -4.33 -9.18 -7.27
C ILE A 10 -3.74 -7.79 -7.56
N GLY A 11 -4.58 -6.83 -7.95
CA GLY A 11 -4.15 -5.46 -8.21
C GLY A 11 -3.49 -4.82 -6.99
N ALA A 12 -4.12 -4.92 -5.80
CA ALA A 12 -3.57 -4.38 -4.57
C ALA A 12 -2.22 -5.02 -4.22
N ALA A 13 -2.13 -6.35 -4.32
CA ALA A 13 -0.90 -7.09 -4.02
C ALA A 13 0.25 -6.68 -4.95
N LEU A 14 0.05 -6.75 -6.27
CA LEU A 14 1.07 -6.42 -7.26
C LEU A 14 1.52 -4.97 -7.15
N TRP A 15 0.60 -4.05 -6.88
CA TRP A 15 0.94 -2.64 -6.72
C TRP A 15 1.83 -2.39 -5.51
N ILE A 16 1.50 -2.99 -4.36
CA ILE A 16 2.33 -2.89 -3.15
C ILE A 16 3.71 -3.47 -3.39
N LEU A 17 3.81 -4.65 -4.01
CA LEU A 17 5.09 -5.27 -4.33
C LEU A 17 5.91 -4.40 -5.30
N ASN A 18 5.28 -3.79 -6.31
CA ASN A 18 5.93 -2.84 -7.20
C ASN A 18 6.51 -1.64 -6.43
N VAL A 19 5.73 -1.02 -5.53
CA VAL A 19 6.18 0.15 -4.76
C VAL A 19 7.30 -0.20 -3.79
N TRP A 20 7.16 -1.31 -3.06
CA TRP A 20 8.03 -1.67 -1.94
C TRP A 20 9.23 -2.54 -2.31
N ILE A 21 9.27 -3.11 -3.51
CA ILE A 21 10.41 -3.88 -4.02
C ILE A 21 11.06 -3.12 -5.19
N LEU A 22 10.32 -2.88 -6.28
CA LEU A 22 10.90 -2.35 -7.53
C LEU A 22 11.16 -0.85 -7.48
N ARG A 23 10.33 -0.10 -6.75
CA ARG A 23 10.42 1.36 -6.63
C ARG A 23 10.96 1.83 -5.28
N PHE A 24 11.37 0.92 -4.38
CA PHE A 24 11.77 1.28 -3.02
C PHE A 24 12.78 2.44 -2.98
N ASN A 25 13.82 2.37 -3.82
CA ASN A 25 14.86 3.39 -3.92
C ASN A 25 14.75 4.27 -5.18
N LYS A 26 13.55 4.39 -5.77
CA LYS A 26 13.33 5.16 -7.00
C LYS A 26 12.57 6.45 -6.74
N GLU A 27 12.98 7.47 -7.48
CA GLU A 27 12.31 8.76 -7.59
C GLU A 27 11.04 8.64 -8.40
N THR A 28 9.97 9.23 -7.88
CA THR A 28 8.64 9.17 -8.49
C THR A 28 7.88 10.42 -8.09
N GLU A 29 7.01 10.92 -8.97
CA GLU A 29 6.16 12.09 -8.70
C GLU A 29 5.20 11.93 -7.51
N TYR A 30 5.09 10.72 -6.96
CA TYR A 30 4.20 10.36 -5.86
C TYR A 30 4.85 10.43 -4.47
N ARG A 31 6.17 10.68 -4.39
CA ARG A 31 6.89 10.73 -3.12
C ARG A 31 6.39 11.89 -2.25
N GLY A 32 6.26 11.64 -0.96
CA GLY A 32 5.85 12.65 0.01
C GLY A 32 6.85 13.79 0.16
N GLY A 33 6.36 15.04 0.16
CA GLY A 33 7.20 16.24 0.17
C GLY A 33 8.27 16.23 -0.94
N GLU A 34 9.49 16.62 -0.62
CA GLU A 34 10.60 16.66 -1.60
C GLU A 34 11.45 15.38 -1.62
N ALA A 35 10.92 14.26 -1.09
CA ALA A 35 11.65 13.00 -1.02
C ALA A 35 11.89 12.37 -2.40
N LYS A 36 13.04 11.74 -2.58
CA LYS A 36 13.40 11.04 -3.83
C LYS A 36 13.23 9.53 -3.74
N ASN A 37 13.00 8.96 -2.56
CA ASN A 37 12.79 7.54 -2.36
C ASN A 37 11.93 7.27 -1.12
N LEU A 38 11.55 6.00 -0.88
CA LEU A 38 10.73 5.64 0.29
C LEU A 38 11.40 5.97 1.64
N PRO A 39 12.70 5.66 1.84
CA PRO A 39 13.37 6.03 3.09
C PRO A 39 13.30 7.54 3.38
N GLU A 40 13.63 8.38 2.40
CA GLU A 40 13.53 9.84 2.53
C GLU A 40 12.09 10.32 2.77
N GLU A 41 11.11 9.65 2.17
CA GLU A 41 9.69 9.97 2.37
C GLU A 41 9.27 9.75 3.84
N PHE A 42 9.80 8.73 4.51
CA PHE A 42 9.58 8.55 5.95
C PHE A 42 10.36 9.55 6.80
N ASP A 43 11.52 10.01 6.35
CA ASP A 43 12.25 11.10 7.01
C ASP A 43 11.42 12.41 6.94
N VAL A 44 10.83 12.72 5.77
CA VAL A 44 9.88 13.85 5.58
C VAL A 44 8.66 13.73 6.48
N TYR A 45 8.16 12.51 6.68
CA TYR A 45 7.06 12.22 7.61
C TYR A 45 7.43 12.37 9.09
N GLY A 46 8.72 12.51 9.42
CA GLY A 46 9.22 12.62 10.78
C GLY A 46 9.38 11.28 11.50
N PHE A 47 9.49 10.17 10.77
CA PHE A 47 9.70 8.83 11.34
C PHE A 47 11.17 8.43 11.35
N PRO A 48 11.62 7.62 12.32
CA PRO A 48 12.96 7.03 12.28
C PRO A 48 13.07 5.99 11.15
N LYS A 49 14.28 5.82 10.61
CA LYS A 49 14.58 4.89 9.49
C LYS A 49 14.07 3.47 9.69
N ARG A 50 14.00 2.98 10.94
CA ARG A 50 13.48 1.63 11.27
C ARG A 50 12.00 1.47 10.90
N THR A 51 11.21 2.54 10.97
CA THR A 51 9.77 2.51 10.66
C THR A 51 9.51 2.20 9.19
N VAL A 52 10.41 2.63 8.29
CA VAL A 52 10.34 2.29 6.85
C VAL A 52 10.30 0.77 6.68
N TYR A 53 11.22 0.06 7.32
CA TYR A 53 11.34 -1.38 7.20
C TYR A 53 10.18 -2.11 7.87
N PHE A 54 9.69 -1.63 9.02
CA PHE A 54 8.53 -2.21 9.69
C PHE A 54 7.24 -2.07 8.87
N VAL A 55 6.96 -0.87 8.38
CA VAL A 55 5.78 -0.63 7.52
C VAL A 55 5.92 -1.37 6.20
N GLY A 56 7.13 -1.42 5.65
CA GLY A 56 7.42 -2.14 4.43
C GLY A 56 7.25 -3.64 4.54
N SER A 57 7.80 -4.25 5.59
CA SER A 57 7.62 -5.67 5.85
C SER A 57 6.15 -6.00 6.05
N ALA A 58 5.40 -5.19 6.80
CA ALA A 58 3.96 -5.39 6.97
C ALA A 58 3.21 -5.34 5.64
N LYS A 59 3.47 -4.33 4.79
CA LYS A 59 2.83 -4.20 3.48
C LYS A 59 3.19 -5.35 2.55
N ILE A 60 4.46 -5.75 2.49
CA ILE A 60 4.91 -6.89 1.67
C ILE A 60 4.25 -8.19 2.16
N SER A 61 4.25 -8.47 3.47
CA SER A 61 3.61 -9.66 4.04
C SER A 61 2.12 -9.71 3.71
N LEU A 62 1.40 -8.58 3.84
CA LEU A 62 -0.01 -8.49 3.49
C LEU A 62 -0.25 -8.69 1.99
N ALA A 63 0.62 -8.16 1.12
CA ALA A 63 0.55 -8.41 -0.31
C ALA A 63 0.78 -9.88 -0.66
N LEU A 64 1.72 -10.56 0.00
CA LEU A 64 1.93 -12.00 -0.16
C LEU A 64 0.74 -12.82 0.34
N LEU A 65 0.13 -12.43 1.47
CA LEU A 65 -1.10 -13.06 1.95
C LEU A 65 -2.27 -12.87 0.98
N LEU A 66 -2.38 -11.71 0.33
CA LEU A 66 -3.33 -11.49 -0.75
C LEU A 66 -3.04 -12.39 -1.96
N ILE A 67 -1.79 -12.75 -2.26
CA ILE A 67 -1.50 -13.73 -3.32
C ILE A 67 -1.87 -15.15 -2.87
N ILE A 68 -1.48 -15.55 -1.66
CA ILE A 68 -1.83 -16.87 -1.07
C ILE A 68 -3.35 -17.05 -1.01
N GLY A 69 -4.08 -15.96 -0.78
CA GLY A 69 -5.53 -15.94 -0.76
C GLY A 69 -6.21 -16.39 -2.06
N LEU A 70 -5.48 -16.56 -3.17
CA LEU A 70 -6.00 -17.20 -4.39
C LEU A 70 -6.28 -18.71 -4.21
N TRP A 71 -5.60 -19.34 -3.26
CA TRP A 71 -5.80 -20.74 -2.89
C TRP A 71 -6.51 -20.90 -1.53
N VAL A 72 -6.55 -19.83 -0.72
CA VAL A 72 -7.09 -19.83 0.64
C VAL A 72 -7.96 -18.59 0.86
N ASP A 73 -9.18 -18.60 0.33
CA ASP A 73 -10.13 -17.47 0.33
C ASP A 73 -10.30 -16.80 1.70
N ALA A 74 -10.27 -17.57 2.80
CA ALA A 74 -10.43 -17.07 4.17
C ALA A 74 -9.38 -16.02 4.59
N ILE A 75 -8.21 -15.99 3.95
CA ILE A 75 -7.12 -15.05 4.25
C ILE A 75 -7.34 -13.68 3.63
N VAL A 76 -8.08 -13.62 2.53
CA VAL A 76 -8.16 -12.42 1.67
C VAL A 76 -8.75 -11.23 2.41
N ARG A 77 -9.92 -11.40 3.04
CA ARG A 77 -10.61 -10.31 3.74
C ARG A 77 -9.76 -9.73 4.87
N PRO A 78 -9.19 -10.53 5.80
CA PRO A 78 -8.27 -10.01 6.82
C PRO A 78 -7.07 -9.26 6.23
N ALA A 79 -6.41 -9.82 5.21
CA ALA A 79 -5.24 -9.19 4.58
C ALA A 79 -5.59 -7.86 3.90
N ALA A 80 -6.71 -7.79 3.18
CA ALA A 80 -7.18 -6.59 2.50
C ALA A 80 -7.61 -5.50 3.49
N VAL A 81 -8.26 -5.85 4.61
CA VAL A 81 -8.62 -4.90 5.67
C VAL A 81 -7.37 -4.28 6.30
N LEU A 82 -6.41 -5.11 6.72
CA LEU A 82 -5.18 -4.62 7.34
C LEU A 82 -4.37 -3.76 6.36
N LEU A 83 -4.29 -4.17 5.09
CA LEU A 83 -3.61 -3.37 4.06
C LEU A 83 -4.33 -2.04 3.81
N GLY A 84 -5.67 -2.05 3.78
CA GLY A 84 -6.50 -0.85 3.67
C GLY A 84 -6.25 0.15 4.81
N ILE A 85 -6.13 -0.33 6.05
CA ILE A 85 -5.77 0.51 7.20
C ILE A 85 -4.39 1.15 6.99
N LEU A 86 -3.40 0.41 6.49
CA LEU A 86 -2.08 0.97 6.18
C LEU A 86 -2.13 2.01 5.03
N MET A 87 -3.07 1.87 4.08
CA MET A 87 -3.28 2.87 3.03
C MET A 87 -3.93 4.15 3.57
N LEU A 88 -4.90 4.03 4.49
CA LEU A 88 -5.45 5.19 5.20
C LEU A 88 -4.35 5.95 5.95
N GLY A 89 -3.46 5.23 6.65
CA GLY A 89 -2.28 5.82 7.27
C GLY A 89 -1.40 6.56 6.27
N ALA A 90 -1.07 5.94 5.13
CA ALA A 90 -0.26 6.57 4.09
C ALA A 90 -0.90 7.84 3.50
N ILE A 91 -2.20 7.81 3.21
CA ILE A 91 -2.96 8.99 2.74
C ILE A 91 -2.91 10.10 3.79
N GLY A 92 -3.13 9.76 5.07
CA GLY A 92 -3.04 10.70 6.18
C GLY A 92 -1.66 11.35 6.30
N MET A 93 -0.58 10.61 6.03
CA MET A 93 0.78 11.15 6.03
C MET A 93 1.02 12.16 4.91
N HIS A 94 0.54 11.89 3.70
CA HIS A 94 0.59 12.87 2.60
C HIS A 94 -0.16 14.17 2.96
N PHE A 95 -1.35 14.07 3.55
CA PHE A 95 -2.08 15.26 3.99
C PHE A 95 -1.37 16.00 5.13
N ARG A 96 -0.78 15.26 6.08
CA ARG A 96 -0.02 15.84 7.20
C ARG A 96 1.16 16.69 6.73
N VAL A 97 1.86 16.28 5.67
CA VAL A 97 3.00 17.03 5.11
C VAL A 97 2.59 18.05 4.05
N GLY A 98 1.29 18.27 3.85
CA GLY A 98 0.76 19.28 2.92
C GLY A 98 0.91 18.92 1.44
N ASP A 99 1.03 17.63 1.12
CA ASP A 99 1.15 17.21 -0.28
C ASP A 99 -0.11 17.50 -1.09
N ARG A 100 0.09 17.74 -2.38
CA ARG A 100 -1.01 17.74 -3.35
C ARG A 100 -1.66 16.35 -3.39
N PRO A 101 -3.01 16.23 -3.53
CA PRO A 101 -3.71 14.94 -3.54
C PRO A 101 -3.17 13.91 -4.54
N LYS A 102 -2.58 14.38 -5.66
CA LYS A 102 -1.94 13.53 -6.66
C LYS A 102 -0.84 12.63 -6.07
N LYS A 103 -0.10 13.08 -5.07
CA LYS A 103 0.97 12.28 -4.45
C LYS A 103 0.41 11.08 -3.67
N ALA A 104 -0.76 11.24 -3.06
CA ALA A 104 -1.47 10.16 -2.39
C ALA A 104 -2.18 9.18 -3.37
N ALA A 105 -2.16 9.45 -4.68
CA ALA A 105 -2.89 8.63 -5.67
C ALA A 105 -2.56 7.13 -5.61
N PRO A 106 -1.28 6.69 -5.47
CA PRO A 106 -0.99 5.27 -5.33
C PRO A 106 -1.64 4.65 -4.10
N ALA A 107 -1.64 5.34 -2.96
CA ALA A 107 -2.28 4.84 -1.73
C ALA A 107 -3.80 4.79 -1.86
N MET A 108 -4.41 5.82 -2.46
CA MET A 108 -5.85 5.84 -2.77
C MET A 108 -6.26 4.72 -3.73
N SER A 109 -5.47 4.46 -4.78
CA SER A 109 -5.73 3.36 -5.72
C SER A 109 -5.68 2.00 -5.03
N VAL A 110 -4.66 1.74 -4.21
CA VAL A 110 -4.57 0.48 -3.45
C VAL A 110 -5.70 0.35 -2.44
N LEU A 111 -6.10 1.45 -1.78
CA LEU A 111 -7.25 1.43 -0.87
C LEU A 111 -8.54 1.03 -1.60
N SER A 112 -8.80 1.61 -2.78
CA SER A 112 -9.95 1.24 -3.61
C SER A 112 -9.91 -0.24 -4.02
N LEU A 113 -8.74 -0.76 -4.39
CA LEU A 113 -8.55 -2.17 -4.72
C LEU A 113 -8.78 -3.08 -3.50
N CYS A 114 -8.35 -2.67 -2.31
CA CYS A 114 -8.65 -3.37 -1.06
C CYS A 114 -10.16 -3.39 -0.78
N ILE A 115 -10.87 -2.29 -1.00
CA ILE A 115 -12.34 -2.24 -0.83
C ILE A 115 -13.03 -3.19 -1.80
N LEU A 116 -12.61 -3.22 -3.08
CA LEU A 116 -13.14 -4.17 -4.05
C LEU A 116 -12.89 -5.62 -3.60
N ALA A 117 -11.69 -5.93 -3.12
CA ALA A 117 -11.40 -7.24 -2.55
C ALA A 117 -12.35 -7.54 -1.37
N ILE A 118 -12.46 -6.65 -0.38
CA ILE A 118 -13.28 -6.87 0.83
C ILE A 118 -14.76 -7.13 0.51
N VAL A 119 -15.34 -6.35 -0.40
CA VAL A 119 -16.77 -6.41 -0.71
C VAL A 119 -17.13 -7.61 -1.59
N PHE A 120 -16.23 -8.01 -2.49
CA PHE A 120 -16.53 -8.95 -3.57
C PHE A 120 -15.79 -10.30 -3.50
N VAL A 121 -15.05 -10.55 -2.42
CA VAL A 121 -14.39 -11.82 -2.08
C VAL A 121 -15.29 -12.74 -1.31
#